data_AF-A0A255SNE4-F1
#
_entry.id   AF-A0A255SNE4-F1
#
_cell.length_a   1.000
_cell.length_b   1.000
_cell.length_c   1.000
_cell.angle_alpha   90.00
_cell.angle_beta   90.00
_cell.angle_gamma   90.00
#
_symmetry.space_group_name_H-M   'P 1'
#
loop_
_entity.id
_entity.type
_entity.pdbx_description
1 polymer ?
#
loop_
_entity_poly.entity_id
_entity_poly.type
_entity_poly.pdbx_seq_one_letter_code
_entity_poly.pdbx_strand_id
1 'polypeptide(L)'
;MEEQNNERIAKQIWEPLQRYRHFFGWLPDLNSIKVIKNGTSFYLGKLKALVLIQYVNITNSFKLTIKPDNEENEITYNSLFLDNLVPVIDANIKYGTSRYDYICHICGLTHKMAV
;
A
#
# COMPACT_ATOMS: atom_id res chain seq x y z
N MET A 1 11.26 -1.64 22.56
CA MET A 1 10.11 -0.70 22.46
C MET A 1 9.76 -0.40 21.01
N GLU A 2 10.71 -0.08 20.14
CA GLU A 2 10.44 0.21 18.71
C GLU A 2 9.85 -1.00 17.95
N GLU A 3 10.38 -2.20 18.18
CA GLU A 3 9.93 -3.42 17.50
C GLU A 3 8.46 -3.78 17.81
N GLN A 4 8.08 -3.77 19.10
CA GLN A 4 6.68 -3.98 19.51
C GLN A 4 5.72 -2.95 18.91
N ASN A 5 6.17 -1.72 18.71
CA ASN A 5 5.37 -0.68 18.07
C ASN A 5 5.19 -0.94 16.57
N ASN A 6 6.25 -1.37 15.88
CA ASN A 6 6.19 -1.76 14.47
C ASN A 6 5.25 -2.95 14.26
N GLU A 7 5.33 -3.98 15.11
CA GLU A 7 4.42 -5.12 15.07
C GLU A 7 2.96 -4.72 15.29
N ARG A 8 2.71 -3.81 16.23
CA ARG A 8 1.36 -3.29 16.50
C ARG A 8 0.79 -2.56 15.28
N ILE A 9 1.57 -1.68 14.66
CA ILE A 9 1.15 -0.94 13.46
C ILE A 9 0.93 -1.89 12.28
N ALA A 10 1.84 -2.85 12.09
CA ALA A 10 1.71 -3.87 11.04
C ALA A 10 0.40 -4.65 11.18
N LYS A 11 0.05 -5.09 12.41
CA LYS A 11 -1.24 -5.76 12.69
C LYS A 11 -2.44 -4.85 12.41
N GLN A 12 -2.38 -3.58 12.82
CA GLN A 12 -3.45 -2.60 12.56
C GLN A 12 -3.70 -2.37 11.06
N ILE A 13 -2.67 -2.49 10.22
CA ILE A 13 -2.83 -2.42 8.76
C ILE A 13 -3.33 -3.76 8.21
N TRP A 14 -2.75 -4.86 8.66
CA TRP A 14 -2.95 -6.17 8.09
C TRP A 14 -4.33 -6.78 8.38
N GLU A 15 -4.81 -6.70 9.62
CA GLU A 15 -6.09 -7.31 9.99
C GLU A 15 -7.29 -6.74 9.21
N PRO A 16 -7.41 -5.41 9.01
CA PRO A 16 -8.46 -4.85 8.15
C PRO A 16 -8.31 -5.31 6.70
N LEU A 17 -7.10 -5.29 6.14
CA LEU A 17 -6.85 -5.69 4.75
C LEU A 17 -7.36 -7.11 4.46
N GLN A 18 -7.08 -8.07 5.36
CA GLN A 18 -7.53 -9.45 5.20
C GLN A 18 -9.05 -9.63 5.19
N ARG A 19 -9.80 -8.70 5.80
CA ARG A 19 -11.27 -8.76 5.88
C ARG A 19 -11.95 -8.29 4.60
N TYR A 20 -11.24 -7.58 3.71
CA TYR A 20 -11.81 -7.14 2.44
C TYR A 20 -11.86 -8.31 1.45
N ARG A 21 -13.04 -8.55 0.85
CA ARG A 21 -13.23 -9.64 -0.13
C ARG A 21 -12.26 -9.60 -1.31
N HIS A 22 -11.82 -8.41 -1.70
CA HIS A 22 -10.90 -8.21 -2.82
C HIS A 22 -9.48 -8.68 -2.51
N PHE A 23 -9.10 -8.76 -1.23
CA PHE A 23 -7.74 -9.05 -0.78
C PHE A 23 -7.18 -10.35 -1.37
N PHE A 24 -7.91 -11.46 -1.27
CA PHE A 24 -7.47 -12.73 -1.85
C PHE A 24 -7.46 -12.73 -3.39
N GLY A 25 -8.30 -11.90 -4.01
CA GLY A 25 -8.33 -11.69 -5.46
C GLY A 25 -7.12 -10.95 -6.01
N TRP A 26 -6.27 -10.38 -5.15
CA TRP A 26 -5.00 -9.74 -5.51
C TRP A 26 -3.82 -10.73 -5.54
N LEU A 27 -4.05 -11.98 -5.12
CA LEU A 27 -3.04 -13.02 -4.98
C LEU A 27 -1.87 -12.57 -4.06
N PRO A 28 -2.14 -12.21 -2.79
CA PRO A 28 -1.10 -11.83 -1.85
C PRO A 28 -0.25 -13.05 -1.48
N ASP A 29 1.06 -12.91 -1.54
CA ASP A 29 1.97 -13.95 -1.04
C ASP A 29 2.09 -13.82 0.49
N LEU A 30 1.40 -14.71 1.20
CA LEU A 30 1.39 -14.72 2.66
C LEU A 30 2.76 -15.04 3.28
N ASN A 31 3.65 -15.70 2.54
CA ASN A 31 5.01 -15.98 3.00
C ASN A 31 5.93 -14.78 2.86
N SER A 32 5.54 -13.79 2.06
CA SER A 32 6.30 -12.55 1.84
C SER A 32 6.01 -11.45 2.86
N ILE A 33 5.03 -11.65 3.75
CA ILE A 33 4.61 -10.65 4.73
C ILE A 33 5.76 -10.37 5.69
N LYS A 34 6.15 -9.11 5.81
CA LYS A 34 7.20 -8.66 6.74
C LYS A 34 6.73 -7.43 7.51
N VAL A 35 6.99 -7.44 8.81
CA VAL A 35 6.93 -6.23 9.63
C VAL A 35 8.08 -5.32 9.21
N ILE A 36 7.77 -4.07 8.90
CA ILE A 36 8.75 -3.03 8.57
C ILE A 36 8.57 -1.84 9.51
N LYS A 37 9.49 -0.87 9.45
CA LYS A 37 9.39 0.34 10.26
C LYS A 37 8.06 1.05 10.02
N ASN A 38 7.29 1.22 11.09
CA ASN A 38 5.95 1.78 11.13
C ASN A 38 4.96 1.12 10.15
N GLY A 39 5.07 -0.17 9.86
CA GLY A 39 4.19 -0.75 8.83
C GLY A 39 4.41 -2.19 8.48
N THR A 40 3.91 -2.58 7.30
CA THR A 40 4.04 -3.93 6.76
C THR A 40 4.40 -3.88 5.28
N SER A 41 5.10 -4.90 4.80
CA SER A 41 5.26 -5.16 3.37
C SER A 41 4.83 -6.58 3.01
N PHE A 42 4.42 -6.77 1.76
CA PHE A 42 4.03 -8.06 1.20
C PHE A 42 3.98 -7.96 -0.33
N TYR A 43 4.12 -9.08 -1.01
CA TYR A 43 4.09 -9.17 -2.46
C TYR A 43 2.66 -9.45 -2.95
N LEU A 44 2.27 -8.80 -4.05
CA LEU A 44 1.01 -9.02 -4.74
C LEU A 44 1.25 -9.65 -6.11
N GLY A 45 0.88 -10.91 -6.26
CA GLY A 45 1.12 -11.67 -7.50
C GLY A 45 0.36 -11.14 -8.71
N LYS A 46 -0.84 -10.59 -8.51
CA LYS A 46 -1.62 -10.01 -9.61
C LYS A 46 -1.00 -8.72 -10.17
N LEU A 47 -0.29 -7.97 -9.33
CA LEU A 47 0.43 -6.76 -9.70
C LEU A 47 1.89 -7.04 -10.09
N LYS A 48 2.41 -8.23 -9.73
CA LYS A 48 3.83 -8.58 -9.77
C LYS A 48 4.70 -7.50 -9.12
N ALA A 49 4.34 -7.15 -7.89
CA ALA A 49 4.94 -6.02 -7.20
C ALA A 49 5.04 -6.25 -5.69
N LEU A 50 6.11 -5.73 -5.10
CA LEU A 50 6.22 -5.59 -3.66
C LEU A 50 5.46 -4.34 -3.20
N VAL A 51 4.53 -4.53 -2.28
CA VAL A 51 3.74 -3.47 -1.66
C VAL A 51 4.28 -3.18 -0.28
N LEU A 52 4.47 -1.90 0.04
CA LEU A 52 4.90 -1.40 1.33
C LEU A 52 3.87 -0.40 1.83
N ILE A 53 3.35 -0.60 3.03
CA ILE A 53 2.43 0.33 3.68
C ILE A 53 3.08 0.78 4.98
N GLN A 54 3.27 2.09 5.13
CA GLN A 54 3.91 2.69 6.29
C GLN A 54 3.02 3.78 6.87
N TYR A 55 2.89 3.79 8.19
CA TYR A 55 2.24 4.85 8.94
C TYR A 55 3.20 6.01 9.18
N VAL A 56 2.71 7.22 8.92
CA VAL A 56 3.44 8.48 9.04
C VAL A 56 2.86 9.26 10.22
N ASN A 57 3.54 9.20 11.37
CA ASN A 57 3.10 9.81 12.62
C ASN A 57 2.82 11.32 12.49
N ILE A 58 3.63 12.05 11.73
CA ILE A 58 3.57 13.51 11.59
C ILE A 58 2.24 13.96 10.99
N THR A 59 1.72 13.21 10.02
CA THR A 59 0.50 13.55 9.27
C THR A 59 -0.68 12.65 9.64
N ASN A 60 -0.51 11.74 10.62
CA ASN A 60 -1.51 10.74 11.02
C ASN A 60 -2.12 10.02 9.79
N SER A 61 -1.27 9.60 8.86
CA SER A 61 -1.69 9.03 7.57
C SER A 61 -0.78 7.87 7.14
N PHE A 62 -1.19 7.15 6.10
CA PHE A 62 -0.43 6.07 5.49
C PHE A 62 0.24 6.52 4.20
N LYS A 63 1.43 5.96 4.00
CA LYS A 63 2.18 5.97 2.75
C LYS A 63 2.12 4.57 2.16
N LEU A 64 1.69 4.47 0.91
CA LEU A 64 1.69 3.24 0.13
C LEU A 64 2.75 3.36 -0.96
N THR A 65 3.73 2.47 -0.94
CA THR A 65 4.72 2.35 -2.01
C THR A 65 4.54 1.00 -2.72
N ILE A 66 4.52 1.04 -4.04
CA ILE A 66 4.39 -0.12 -4.92
C ILE A 66 5.65 -0.21 -5.76
N LYS A 67 6.33 -1.35 -5.71
CA LYS A 67 7.57 -1.63 -6.44
C LYS A 67 7.33 -2.80 -7.40
N PRO A 68 7.02 -2.54 -8.68
CA PRO A 68 6.85 -3.59 -9.68
C PRO A 68 8.17 -4.29 -10.00
N ASP A 69 8.13 -5.58 -10.31
CA ASP A 69 9.36 -6.34 -10.66
C ASP A 69 9.98 -5.89 -11.98
N ASN A 70 9.14 -5.40 -12.90
CA ASN A 70 9.53 -5.10 -14.29
C ASN A 70 9.71 -3.60 -14.57
N GLU A 71 9.50 -2.72 -13.58
CA GLU A 71 9.64 -1.27 -13.75
C GLU A 71 10.73 -0.76 -12.81
N GLU A 72 11.66 0.06 -13.32
CA GLU A 72 12.68 0.71 -12.47
C GLU A 72 12.07 1.74 -11.51
N ASN A 73 10.85 2.21 -11.79
CA ASN A 73 10.21 3.28 -11.05
C ASN A 73 9.24 2.72 -10.00
N GLU A 74 9.50 3.04 -8.74
CA GLU A 74 8.56 2.82 -7.65
C GLU A 74 7.47 3.91 -7.64
N ILE A 75 6.25 3.51 -7.32
CA ILE A 75 5.12 4.43 -7.19
C ILE A 75 4.81 4.63 -5.73
N THR A 76 4.61 5.89 -5.33
CA THR A 76 4.29 6.24 -3.96
C THR A 76 3.05 7.13 -3.89
N TYR A 77 2.08 6.66 -3.12
CA TYR A 77 0.90 7.41 -2.70
C TYR A 77 1.10 7.85 -1.24
N ASN A 78 0.88 9.14 -0.97
CA ASN A 78 1.03 9.72 0.36
C ASN A 78 -0.33 10.16 0.88
N SER A 79 -0.42 10.44 2.18
CA SER A 79 -1.62 10.99 2.83
C SER A 79 -2.86 10.10 2.66
N LEU A 80 -2.69 8.78 2.69
CA LEU A 80 -3.79 7.82 2.61
C LEU A 80 -4.39 7.56 3.99
N PHE A 81 -5.71 7.41 4.08
CA PHE A 81 -6.32 6.78 5.26
C PHE A 81 -6.42 5.26 5.06
N LEU A 82 -6.66 4.53 6.15
CA LEU A 82 -6.80 3.07 6.12
C LEU A 82 -7.85 2.63 5.08
N ASP A 83 -8.98 3.34 5.03
CA ASP A 83 -10.06 3.10 4.06
C ASP A 83 -9.67 3.37 2.60
N ASN A 84 -8.64 4.18 2.35
CA ASN A 84 -8.13 4.45 1.00
C ASN A 84 -7.14 3.38 0.50
N LEU A 85 -6.53 2.57 1.39
CA LEU A 85 -5.51 1.60 0.97
C LEU A 85 -6.07 0.58 -0.02
N VAL A 86 -7.23 0.01 0.29
CA VAL A 86 -7.90 -1.00 -0.55
C VAL A 86 -8.27 -0.45 -1.93
N PRO A 87 -9.01 0.66 -2.07
CA PRO A 87 -9.38 1.17 -3.39
C PRO A 87 -8.17 1.59 -4.21
N VAL A 88 -7.10 2.11 -3.60
CA VAL A 88 -5.88 2.47 -4.32
C VAL A 88 -5.15 1.23 -4.82
N ILE A 89 -5.01 0.18 -4.00
CA ILE A 89 -4.41 -1.09 -4.44
C ILE A 89 -5.24 -1.73 -5.56
N ASP A 90 -6.57 -1.77 -5.41
CA ASP A 90 -7.46 -2.33 -6.43
C ASP A 90 -7.38 -1.58 -7.76
N ALA A 91 -7.31 -0.24 -7.71
CA ALA A 91 -7.12 0.60 -8.87
C ALA A 91 -5.78 0.34 -9.57
N ASN A 92 -4.69 0.16 -8.82
CA ASN A 92 -3.38 -0.20 -9.40
C ASN A 92 -3.43 -1.59 -10.07
N ILE A 93 -4.14 -2.54 -9.48
CA ILE A 93 -4.34 -3.87 -10.07
C ILE A 93 -5.19 -3.81 -11.34
N LYS A 94 -6.22 -2.97 -11.37
CA LYS A 94 -7.15 -2.87 -12.51
C LYS A 94 -6.59 -2.08 -13.68
N TYR A 95 -5.89 -0.98 -13.40
CA TYR A 95 -5.48 -0.01 -14.41
C TYR A 95 -3.97 -0.03 -14.70
N GLY A 96 -3.19 -0.70 -13.86
CA GLY A 96 -1.73 -0.69 -13.92
C GLY A 96 -1.12 0.51 -13.19
N THR A 97 0.13 0.34 -12.76
CA THR A 97 0.93 1.33 -12.03
C THR A 97 1.18 2.59 -12.87
N SER A 98 1.36 2.45 -14.19
CA SER A 98 1.58 3.56 -15.13
C SER A 98 0.44 4.59 -15.20
N ARG A 99 -0.73 4.32 -14.61
CA ARG A 99 -1.89 5.23 -14.58
C ARG A 99 -2.03 6.00 -13.27
N TYR A 100 -0.91 6.39 -12.67
CA TYR A 100 -0.85 7.09 -11.38
C TYR A 100 -1.83 8.28 -11.27
N ASP A 101 -1.77 9.25 -12.19
CA ASP A 101 -2.62 10.46 -12.12
C ASP A 101 -4.11 10.12 -12.21
N TYR A 102 -4.47 9.13 -13.03
CA TYR A 102 -5.84 8.65 -13.14
C TYR A 102 -6.30 7.97 -11.85
N ILE A 103 -5.44 7.15 -11.23
CA ILE A 103 -5.72 6.49 -9.95
C ILE A 103 -5.89 7.52 -8.84
N CYS A 104 -5.01 8.53 -8.78
CA CYS A 104 -5.13 9.64 -7.83
C CYS A 104 -6.47 10.37 -8.00
N HIS A 105 -6.88 10.66 -9.24
CA HIS A 105 -8.14 11.32 -9.52
C HIS A 105 -9.36 10.52 -9.04
N ILE A 106 -9.46 9.23 -9.40
CA ILE A 106 -10.63 8.40 -9.04
C ILE A 106 -10.67 8.03 -7.55
N CYS A 107 -9.51 7.99 -6.88
CA CYS A 107 -9.42 7.72 -5.45
C CYS A 107 -9.50 9.00 -4.59
N GLY A 108 -9.70 10.17 -5.21
CA GLY A 108 -9.79 11.45 -4.50
C GLY A 108 -8.51 11.85 -3.78
N LEU A 109 -7.36 11.39 -4.28
CA LEU A 109 -6.05 11.70 -3.70
C LEU A 109 -5.56 13.06 -4.18
N THR A 110 -5.06 13.87 -3.26
CA THR A 110 -4.35 15.10 -3.62
C THR A 110 -3.07 14.73 -4.36
N HIS A 111 -2.91 15.26 -5.58
CA HIS A 111 -1.69 15.09 -6.36
C HIS A 111 -0.49 15.52 -5.52
N LYS A 112 0.60 14.77 -5.63
CA LYS A 112 1.88 15.20 -5.11
C LYS A 112 2.25 16.48 -5.86
N MET A 113 2.21 17.63 -5.19
CA MET A 113 2.93 18.80 -5.67
C MET A 113 4.40 18.38 -5.69
N ALA A 114 4.97 18.27 -6.88
CA ALA A 114 6.41 18.19 -7.04
C ALA A 114 7.00 19.47 -6.44
N VAL A 115 7.85 19.32 -5.43
CA VAL A 115 8.87 20.32 -5.07
C VAL A 115 10.11 19.97 -5.86
#